data_AF-A0A386AXI0-F1
#
_entry.id   AF-A0A386AXI0-F1
#
_cell.length_a   1.000
_cell.length_b   1.000
_cell.length_c   1.000
_cell.angle_alpha   90.00
_cell.angle_beta   90.00
_cell.angle_gamma   90.00
#
_symmetry.space_group_name_H-M   'P 1'
#
loop_
_entity.id
_entity.type
_entity.pdbx_description
1 polymer ?
#
loop_
_entity_poly.entity_id
_entity_poly.type
_entity_poly.pdbx_seq_one_letter_code
_entity_poly.pdbx_strand_id
1 'polypeptide(L)'
;MPDGLFYNSKVNVVSCIMIFTAHRPHPQYKQTYFGYYKDDGFVINRIEGRSGTRKMHRWDKIKQKWLANFLNKEDEPGLSVNKTVTAKDEWCAEAYMQTNDNWLTKNHFKNTLKHYSSFLFSNEFLDIASKESINQQNVKLDKTEWKWFKLDKYLFEITGCQKTSILELEDYKGCKSNGQYPYVTARTVDNGTYKFYDFYTEKMKVMF
;
A
#
# COMPACT_ATOMS: atom_id res chain seq x y z
N MET A 1 3.29 -10.09 8.49
CA MET A 1 4.56 -10.14 9.25
C MET A 1 5.41 -8.93 8.90
N PRO A 2 6.45 -8.60 9.67
CA PRO A 2 7.33 -7.49 9.37
C PRO A 2 7.98 -7.60 8.01
N ASP A 3 8.14 -6.46 7.35
CA ASP A 3 8.83 -6.40 6.06
C ASP A 3 10.33 -6.63 6.28
N GLY A 4 10.95 -7.37 5.37
CA GLY A 4 12.37 -7.73 5.50
C GLY A 4 12.66 -8.72 6.65
N LEU A 5 11.69 -9.57 7.02
CA LEU A 5 11.96 -10.70 7.92
C LEU A 5 13.08 -11.60 7.36
N PHE A 6 13.06 -11.83 6.03
CA PHE A 6 14.08 -12.57 5.29
C PHE A 6 15.04 -11.64 4.55
N TYR A 7 15.61 -10.65 5.25
CA TYR A 7 16.50 -9.64 4.65
C TYR A 7 17.75 -10.22 3.95
N ASN A 8 18.23 -11.39 4.38
CA ASN A 8 19.40 -12.07 3.79
C ASN A 8 19.08 -12.90 2.54
N SER A 9 17.81 -12.97 2.13
CA SER A 9 17.43 -13.64 0.90
C SER A 9 17.58 -12.68 -0.28
N LYS A 10 17.88 -13.21 -1.48
CA LYS A 10 17.97 -12.40 -2.72
C LYS A 10 16.62 -11.81 -3.16
N VAL A 11 15.54 -12.17 -2.48
CA VAL A 11 14.15 -11.79 -2.77
C VAL A 11 13.52 -11.28 -1.49
N ASN A 12 13.38 -9.96 -1.37
CA ASN A 12 12.65 -9.36 -0.26
C ASN A 12 11.16 -9.72 -0.41
N VAL A 13 10.61 -10.54 0.50
CA VAL A 13 9.23 -11.02 0.44
C VAL A 13 8.44 -10.62 1.67
N VAL A 14 7.20 -10.20 1.43
CA VAL A 14 6.21 -10.01 2.49
C VAL A 14 5.69 -11.37 2.90
N SER A 15 5.85 -11.71 4.18
CA SER A 15 5.52 -13.04 4.70
C SER A 15 4.19 -13.04 5.45
N CYS A 16 3.43 -14.12 5.31
CA CYS A 16 2.25 -14.43 6.12
C CYS A 16 2.47 -15.77 6.86
N ILE A 17 1.87 -15.90 8.04
CA ILE A 17 1.87 -17.13 8.82
C ILE A 17 0.42 -17.54 9.01
N MET A 18 0.10 -18.78 8.63
CA MET A 18 -1.21 -19.36 8.82
C MET A 18 -1.12 -20.52 9.81
N ILE A 19 -2.05 -20.57 10.75
CA ILE A 19 -2.07 -21.58 11.81
C ILE A 19 -3.37 -22.36 11.68
N PHE A 20 -3.25 -23.65 11.41
CA PHE A 20 -4.38 -24.57 11.26
C PHE A 20 -4.28 -25.70 12.28
N THR A 21 -5.42 -26.19 12.75
CA THR A 21 -5.48 -27.43 13.52
C THR A 21 -5.79 -28.58 12.58
N ALA A 22 -4.87 -29.54 12.46
CA ALA A 22 -5.05 -30.70 11.60
C ALA A 22 -6.30 -31.51 12.00
N HIS A 23 -6.94 -32.12 11.00
CA HIS A 23 -8.11 -32.99 11.15
C HIS A 23 -9.33 -32.37 11.86
N ARG A 24 -9.41 -31.03 11.92
CA ARG A 24 -10.57 -30.32 12.47
C ARG A 24 -11.09 -29.31 11.45
N PRO A 25 -12.28 -29.54 10.87
CA PRO A 25 -12.88 -28.54 9.99
C PRO A 25 -13.19 -27.27 10.78
N HIS A 26 -13.01 -26.11 10.16
CA HIS A 26 -13.33 -24.83 10.78
C HIS A 26 -14.86 -24.64 10.84
N PRO A 27 -15.46 -24.43 12.03
CA PRO A 27 -16.90 -24.23 12.13
C PRO A 27 -17.35 -22.94 11.44
N GLN A 28 -18.52 -22.96 10.79
CA GLN A 28 -19.04 -21.83 10.02
C GLN A 28 -19.19 -20.54 10.83
N TYR A 29 -19.58 -20.65 12.11
CA TYR A 29 -19.80 -19.50 12.99
C TYR A 29 -18.58 -19.12 13.84
N LYS A 30 -17.45 -19.81 13.67
CA LYS A 30 -16.23 -19.53 14.42
C LYS A 30 -15.48 -18.40 13.75
N GLN A 31 -15.12 -17.38 14.52
CA GLN A 31 -14.28 -16.29 14.05
C GLN A 31 -12.85 -16.79 13.78
N THR A 32 -12.25 -16.27 12.72
CA THR A 32 -10.83 -16.42 12.41
C THR A 32 -10.09 -15.21 12.97
N TYR A 33 -8.96 -15.47 13.62
CA TYR A 33 -8.09 -14.45 14.16
C TYR A 33 -7.11 -13.96 13.10
N PHE A 34 -7.09 -12.66 12.86
CA PHE A 34 -6.13 -12.00 12.00
C PHE A 34 -5.22 -11.10 12.84
N GLY A 35 -3.91 -11.32 12.74
CA GLY A 35 -2.89 -10.48 13.38
C GLY A 35 -2.12 -9.66 12.35
N TYR A 36 -2.15 -8.33 12.48
CA TYR A 36 -1.38 -7.39 11.65
C TYR A 36 -0.04 -7.04 12.30
N TYR A 37 0.82 -8.04 12.39
CA TYR A 37 2.11 -7.94 13.06
C TYR A 37 3.21 -7.44 12.11
N LYS A 38 3.27 -6.12 11.88
CA LYS A 38 4.26 -5.49 11.00
C LYS A 38 5.50 -4.96 11.73
N ASP A 39 5.36 -4.53 12.99
CA ASP A 39 6.47 -3.96 13.77
C ASP A 39 6.86 -4.89 14.93
N ASP A 40 7.94 -5.64 14.76
CA ASP A 40 8.55 -6.48 15.80
C ASP A 40 9.65 -5.74 16.59
N GLY A 41 9.90 -4.47 16.29
CA GLY A 41 10.94 -3.66 16.93
C GLY A 41 12.37 -3.99 16.50
N PHE A 42 12.57 -4.84 15.48
CA PHE A 42 13.90 -5.09 14.92
C PHE A 42 14.25 -4.06 13.85
N VAL A 43 15.53 -3.67 13.80
CA VAL A 43 16.06 -2.74 12.80
C VAL A 43 17.06 -3.48 11.91
N ILE A 44 17.03 -3.20 10.61
CA ILE A 44 17.98 -3.75 9.66
C ILE A 44 19.17 -2.80 9.56
N ASN A 45 20.34 -3.27 10.00
CA ASN A 45 21.62 -2.56 9.91
C ASN A 45 22.53 -3.23 8.86
N ARG A 46 23.29 -2.44 8.12
CA ARG A 46 24.20 -2.97 7.07
C ARG A 46 25.30 -3.89 7.61
N ILE A 47 25.74 -3.68 8.86
CA ILE A 47 26.88 -4.39 9.46
C ILE A 47 26.41 -5.61 10.26
N GLU A 48 25.38 -5.45 11.09
CA GLU A 48 24.91 -6.49 12.01
C GLU A 48 23.71 -7.29 11.46
N GLY A 49 23.16 -6.88 10.32
CA GLY A 49 21.93 -7.44 9.77
C GLY A 49 20.68 -6.98 10.54
N ARG A 50 19.63 -7.81 10.55
CA ARG A 50 18.42 -7.58 11.35
C ARG A 50 18.73 -7.84 12.81
N SER A 51 19.10 -6.79 13.55
CA SER A 51 19.35 -6.86 14.98
C SER A 51 18.22 -6.16 15.75
N GLY A 52 17.71 -6.82 16.78
CA GLY A 52 16.91 -6.16 17.79
C GLY A 52 17.89 -5.26 18.52
N THR A 53 17.64 -3.95 18.54
CA THR A 53 18.58 -2.98 19.13
C THR A 53 19.01 -3.51 20.49
N ARG A 54 20.26 -3.98 20.62
CA ARG A 54 20.75 -4.75 21.80
C ARG A 54 20.52 -4.04 23.14
N LYS A 55 20.20 -2.75 23.10
CA LYS A 55 19.97 -1.87 24.25
C LYS A 55 18.49 -1.73 24.67
N MET A 56 17.52 -2.27 23.94
CA MET A 56 16.13 -1.79 24.07
C MET A 56 15.09 -2.77 24.62
N HIS A 57 15.36 -4.08 24.77
CA HIS A 57 14.41 -5.10 25.26
C HIS A 57 12.96 -4.97 24.69
N ARG A 58 12.82 -4.38 23.51
CA ARG A 58 11.50 -4.04 22.93
C ARG A 58 10.78 -5.29 22.48
N TRP A 59 11.53 -6.27 21.96
CA TRP A 59 10.98 -7.52 21.48
C TRP A 59 10.23 -8.29 22.58
N ASP A 60 10.74 -8.36 23.81
CA ASP A 60 10.10 -9.12 24.88
C ASP A 60 8.69 -8.59 25.18
N LYS A 61 8.54 -7.25 25.21
CA LYS A 61 7.23 -6.59 25.41
C LYS A 61 6.31 -6.80 24.21
N ILE A 62 6.83 -6.64 22.99
CA ILE A 62 6.05 -6.81 21.75
C ILE A 62 5.57 -8.26 21.63
N LYS A 63 6.46 -9.22 21.87
CA LYS A 63 6.17 -10.65 21.88
C LYS A 63 5.10 -11.00 22.90
N GLN A 64 5.22 -10.51 24.14
CA GLN A 64 4.20 -10.74 25.17
C GLN A 64 2.84 -10.22 24.71
N LYS A 65 2.79 -9.01 24.13
CA LYS A 65 1.56 -8.43 23.59
C LYS A 65 0.98 -9.27 22.45
N TRP A 66 1.80 -9.67 21.48
CA TRP A 66 1.33 -10.49 20.35
C TRP A 66 0.77 -11.84 20.81
N LEU A 67 1.46 -12.49 21.76
CA LEU A 67 1.00 -13.75 22.34
C LEU A 67 -0.30 -13.56 23.11
N ALA A 68 -0.43 -12.51 23.92
CA ALA A 68 -1.66 -12.20 24.63
C ALA A 68 -2.84 -12.02 23.66
N ASN A 69 -2.70 -11.15 22.65
CA ASN A 69 -3.75 -10.93 21.67
C ASN A 69 -4.11 -12.21 20.90
N PHE A 70 -3.10 -13.01 20.51
CA PHE A 70 -3.36 -14.27 19.78
C PHE A 70 -4.03 -15.33 20.65
N LEU A 71 -3.62 -15.50 21.90
CA LEU A 71 -4.17 -16.52 22.80
C LEU A 71 -5.58 -16.13 23.26
N ASN A 72 -5.78 -14.87 23.63
CA ASN A 72 -7.05 -14.34 24.12
C ASN A 72 -8.02 -13.99 22.99
N LYS A 73 -7.56 -13.96 21.74
CA LYS A 73 -8.34 -13.51 20.58
C LYS A 73 -8.86 -12.09 20.79
N GLU A 74 -7.99 -11.17 21.19
CA GLU A 74 -8.36 -9.76 21.42
C GLU A 74 -8.40 -8.97 20.10
N ASP A 75 -9.39 -8.11 19.97
CA ASP A 75 -9.51 -7.14 18.88
C ASP A 75 -8.81 -5.84 19.27
N GLU A 76 -7.80 -5.44 18.51
CA GLU A 76 -7.06 -4.20 18.73
C GLU A 76 -6.84 -3.46 17.40
N PRO A 77 -7.39 -2.24 17.22
CA PRO A 77 -7.22 -1.47 16.01
C PRO A 77 -5.75 -1.27 15.65
N GLY A 78 -5.38 -1.62 14.41
CA GLY A 78 -4.00 -1.56 13.93
C GLY A 78 -3.13 -2.77 14.30
N LEU A 79 -3.63 -3.74 15.08
CA LEU A 79 -2.84 -4.90 15.51
C LEU A 79 -3.55 -6.25 15.33
N SER A 80 -4.83 -6.38 15.66
CA SER A 80 -5.57 -7.64 15.54
C SER A 80 -7.07 -7.44 15.32
N VAL A 81 -7.68 -8.38 14.59
CA VAL A 81 -9.13 -8.41 14.34
C VAL A 81 -9.64 -9.84 14.21
N ASN A 82 -10.77 -10.12 14.83
CA ASN A 82 -11.50 -11.37 14.70
C ASN A 82 -12.68 -11.19 13.75
N LYS A 83 -12.72 -12.02 12.71
CA LYS A 83 -13.78 -11.97 11.71
C LYS A 83 -14.19 -13.37 11.28
N THR A 84 -15.49 -13.58 11.12
CA THR A 84 -16.00 -14.79 10.46
C THR A 84 -15.85 -14.60 8.96
N VAL A 85 -15.05 -15.47 8.34
CA VAL A 85 -14.75 -15.44 6.90
C VAL A 85 -15.04 -16.79 6.26
N THR A 86 -15.35 -16.76 4.98
CA THR A 86 -15.56 -17.93 4.12
C THR A 86 -14.41 -18.08 3.12
N ALA A 87 -14.43 -19.17 2.34
CA ALA A 87 -13.43 -19.41 1.30
C ALA A 87 -13.49 -18.41 0.13
N LYS A 88 -14.57 -17.63 0.01
CA LYS A 88 -14.74 -16.61 -1.05
C LYS A 88 -14.28 -15.22 -0.61
N ASP A 89 -14.07 -15.03 0.69
CA ASP A 89 -13.68 -13.74 1.24
C ASP A 89 -12.17 -13.53 1.14
N GLU A 90 -11.72 -12.30 1.36
CA GLU A 90 -10.30 -11.95 1.32
C GLU A 90 -9.61 -12.31 2.64
N TRP A 91 -8.57 -13.15 2.60
CA TRP A 91 -7.86 -13.61 3.81
C TRP A 91 -6.72 -12.66 4.20
N CYS A 92 -7.00 -11.35 4.18
CA CYS A 92 -6.07 -10.29 4.55
C CYS A 92 -6.55 -9.56 5.80
N ALA A 93 -5.68 -9.40 6.81
CA ALA A 93 -6.03 -8.69 8.04
C ALA A 93 -6.48 -7.24 7.77
N GLU A 94 -5.83 -6.58 6.81
CA GLU A 94 -6.07 -5.19 6.42
C GLU A 94 -7.49 -4.97 5.88
N ALA A 95 -8.10 -5.98 5.26
CA ALA A 95 -9.46 -5.90 4.73
C ALA A 95 -10.54 -5.77 5.82
N TYR A 96 -10.21 -6.19 7.05
CA TYR A 96 -11.16 -6.20 8.18
C TYR A 96 -10.75 -5.29 9.33
N MET A 97 -9.52 -4.79 9.31
CA MET A 97 -8.99 -3.97 10.39
C MET A 97 -9.47 -2.53 10.25
N GLN A 98 -9.89 -1.92 11.36
CA GLN A 98 -10.18 -0.50 11.37
C GLN A 98 -8.87 0.29 11.25
N THR A 99 -8.83 1.19 10.27
CA THR A 99 -7.74 2.15 10.16
C THR A 99 -7.84 3.14 11.32
N ASN A 100 -6.77 3.27 12.09
CA ASN A 100 -6.71 4.29 13.12
C ASN A 100 -6.39 5.62 12.42
N ASP A 101 -7.39 6.45 12.11
CA ASP A 101 -7.18 7.72 11.42
C ASP A 101 -6.69 8.84 12.34
N ASN A 102 -6.46 8.59 13.62
CA ASN A 102 -6.13 9.64 14.59
C ASN A 102 -4.83 10.41 14.27
N TRP A 103 -3.90 9.80 13.52
CA TRP A 103 -2.65 10.43 13.11
C TRP A 103 -2.80 11.40 11.93
N LEU A 104 -3.92 11.36 11.19
CA LEU A 104 -4.10 12.23 10.03
C LEU A 104 -4.41 13.67 10.49
N THR A 105 -3.43 14.55 10.36
CA THR A 105 -3.51 15.97 10.74
C THR A 105 -3.42 16.89 9.52
N LYS A 106 -3.85 18.15 9.68
CA LYS A 106 -3.69 19.19 8.64
C LYS A 106 -2.24 19.33 8.16
N ASN A 107 -1.26 19.02 9.01
CA ASN A 107 0.14 19.12 8.64
C ASN A 107 0.56 18.04 7.62
N HIS A 108 -0.03 16.84 7.70
CA HIS A 108 0.21 15.80 6.69
C HIS A 108 -0.25 16.28 5.30
N PHE A 109 -1.45 16.83 5.19
CA PHE A 109 -1.94 17.40 3.93
C PHE A 109 -1.02 18.50 3.39
N LYS A 110 -0.57 19.43 4.25
CA LYS A 110 0.38 20.48 3.85
C LYS A 110 1.69 19.91 3.33
N ASN A 111 2.22 18.88 3.98
CA ASN A 111 3.46 18.24 3.56
C ASN A 111 3.29 17.51 2.22
N THR A 112 2.21 16.76 2.04
CA THR A 112 1.89 16.11 0.75
C THR A 112 1.81 17.12 -0.39
N LEU A 113 1.12 18.26 -0.18
CA LEU A 113 1.07 19.34 -1.16
C LEU A 113 2.45 19.92 -1.47
N LYS A 114 3.27 20.17 -0.44
CA LYS A 114 4.65 20.65 -0.64
C LYS A 114 5.49 19.66 -1.44
N HIS A 115 5.41 18.36 -1.13
CA HIS A 115 6.12 17.32 -1.89
C HIS A 115 5.67 17.30 -3.35
N TYR A 116 4.36 17.41 -3.60
CA TYR A 116 3.84 17.51 -4.96
C TYR A 116 4.33 18.77 -5.68
N SER A 117 4.32 19.94 -5.03
CA SER A 117 4.87 21.17 -5.60
C SER A 117 6.37 21.06 -5.91
N SER A 118 7.16 20.43 -5.02
CA SER A 118 8.56 20.15 -5.28
C SER A 118 8.75 19.22 -6.48
N PHE A 119 7.92 18.18 -6.60
CA PHE A 119 7.91 17.29 -7.76
C PHE A 119 7.61 18.05 -9.06
N LEU A 120 6.57 18.90 -9.08
CA LEU A 120 6.25 19.72 -10.27
C LEU A 120 7.41 20.63 -10.66
N PHE A 121 8.03 21.27 -9.67
CA PHE A 121 9.20 22.13 -9.90
C PHE A 121 10.39 21.33 -10.45
N SER A 122 10.71 20.17 -9.86
CA SER A 122 11.80 19.31 -10.32
C SER A 122 11.64 18.77 -11.73
N ASN A 123 10.41 18.72 -12.25
CA ASN A 123 10.10 18.26 -13.60
C ASN A 123 9.69 19.41 -14.55
N GLU A 124 9.96 20.66 -14.18
CA GLU A 124 9.69 21.85 -15.01
C GLU A 124 8.20 22.07 -15.37
N PHE A 125 7.27 21.45 -14.64
CA PHE A 125 5.82 21.63 -14.82
C PHE A 125 5.30 22.87 -14.07
N LEU A 126 5.86 24.05 -14.38
CA LEU A 126 5.62 25.28 -13.64
C LEU A 126 4.22 25.87 -13.86
N ASP A 127 3.63 25.64 -15.04
CA ASP A 127 2.33 26.20 -15.42
C ASP A 127 1.16 25.66 -14.57
N ILE A 128 1.37 24.53 -13.88
CA ILE A 128 0.37 23.84 -13.07
C ILE A 128 0.46 24.27 -11.59
N ALA A 129 1.61 24.77 -11.15
CA ALA A 129 1.86 25.07 -9.75
C ALA A 129 1.53 26.54 -9.43
N SER A 130 0.32 26.78 -8.90
CA SER A 130 -0.07 28.09 -8.38
C SER A 130 -0.06 28.14 -6.85
N LYS A 131 0.26 29.32 -6.30
CA LYS A 131 0.06 29.62 -4.86
C LYS A 131 -1.38 30.03 -4.56
N GLU A 132 -2.17 30.32 -5.58
CA GLU A 132 -3.54 30.76 -5.43
C GLU A 132 -4.43 29.57 -5.08
N SER A 133 -5.28 29.77 -4.07
CA SER A 133 -6.24 28.74 -3.70
C SER A 133 -7.43 28.82 -4.66
N ILE A 134 -7.77 27.68 -5.26
CA ILE A 134 -9.00 27.54 -6.09
C ILE A 134 -10.25 27.75 -5.22
N ASN A 135 -10.16 27.47 -3.91
CA ASN A 135 -11.25 27.64 -2.96
C ASN A 135 -10.77 28.40 -1.71
N GLN A 136 -11.45 29.49 -1.35
CA GLN A 136 -11.11 30.32 -0.19
C GLN A 136 -11.71 29.79 1.13
N GLN A 137 -12.55 28.76 1.07
CA GLN A 137 -13.18 28.20 2.26
C GLN A 137 -12.17 27.40 3.10
N ASN A 138 -12.04 27.75 4.37
CA ASN A 138 -11.23 27.00 5.32
C ASN A 138 -12.01 25.76 5.79
N VAL A 139 -11.78 24.64 5.12
CA VAL A 139 -12.39 23.37 5.51
C VAL A 139 -11.79 22.89 6.84
N LYS A 140 -12.65 22.66 7.84
CA LYS A 140 -12.27 21.93 9.05
C LYS A 140 -12.34 20.44 8.75
N LEU A 141 -11.28 19.72 9.11
CA LEU A 141 -11.22 18.28 8.95
C LEU A 141 -12.07 17.66 10.07
N ASP A 142 -13.32 17.34 9.78
CA ASP A 142 -14.19 16.56 10.66
C ASP A 142 -14.23 15.12 10.15
N LYS A 143 -13.91 14.16 11.03
CA LYS A 143 -13.86 12.73 10.73
C LYS A 143 -15.09 11.97 11.23
N THR A 144 -15.96 12.62 11.99
CA THR A 144 -17.10 11.96 12.66
C THR A 144 -18.13 11.44 11.66
N GLU A 145 -18.28 12.12 10.52
CA GLU A 145 -19.23 11.76 9.46
C GLU A 145 -18.61 10.96 8.31
N TRP A 146 -17.36 10.51 8.44
CA TRP A 146 -16.68 9.77 7.37
C TRP A 146 -17.37 8.43 7.12
N LYS A 147 -17.56 8.11 5.85
CA LYS A 147 -18.21 6.88 5.40
C LYS A 147 -17.37 6.21 4.33
N TRP A 148 -17.45 4.89 4.30
CA TRP A 148 -16.92 4.10 3.20
C TRP A 148 -17.61 4.51 1.90
N PHE A 149 -16.82 4.80 0.88
CA PHE A 149 -17.28 5.04 -0.48
C PHE A 149 -16.47 4.16 -1.43
N LYS A 150 -17.03 3.85 -2.60
CA LYS A 150 -16.33 3.05 -3.61
C LYS A 150 -15.56 3.96 -4.56
N LEU A 151 -14.31 3.62 -4.86
CA LEU A 151 -13.48 4.40 -5.78
C LEU A 151 -14.01 4.33 -7.22
N ASP A 152 -14.44 3.14 -7.64
CA ASP A 152 -14.88 2.77 -9.00
C ASP A 152 -16.08 3.55 -9.53
N LYS A 153 -16.90 4.09 -8.63
CA LYS A 153 -18.20 4.69 -8.98
C LYS A 153 -18.22 6.20 -8.81
N TYR A 154 -17.37 6.76 -7.96
CA TYR A 154 -17.49 8.16 -7.53
C TYR A 154 -16.29 9.04 -7.87
N LEU A 155 -15.08 8.48 -7.90
CA LEU A 155 -13.86 9.26 -8.14
C LEU A 155 -13.17 8.87 -9.44
N PHE A 156 -13.14 7.58 -9.77
CA PHE A 156 -12.40 7.08 -10.92
C PHE A 156 -13.21 6.05 -11.68
N GLU A 157 -13.15 6.09 -13.01
CA GLU A 157 -13.68 5.02 -13.86
C GLU A 157 -12.66 3.89 -13.93
N ILE A 158 -12.81 2.88 -13.08
CA ILE A 158 -11.89 1.74 -13.06
C ILE A 158 -12.25 0.77 -14.18
N THR A 159 -11.38 0.67 -15.19
CA THR A 159 -11.53 -0.27 -16.30
C THR A 159 -10.25 -1.07 -16.50
N GLY A 160 -10.39 -2.32 -16.94
CA GLY A 160 -9.22 -3.17 -17.22
C GLY A 160 -8.42 -2.63 -18.40
N CYS A 161 -7.09 -2.54 -18.23
CA CYS A 161 -6.17 -2.16 -19.29
C CYS A 161 -5.70 -3.41 -20.07
N GLN A 162 -5.59 -3.29 -21.40
CA GLN A 162 -4.91 -4.29 -22.22
C GLN A 162 -3.41 -4.01 -22.19
N LYS A 163 -2.63 -4.98 -21.71
CA LYS A 163 -1.17 -4.91 -21.71
C LYS A 163 -0.68 -5.10 -23.14
N THR A 164 0.08 -4.14 -23.65
CA THR A 164 0.88 -4.32 -24.87
C THR A 164 2.28 -4.79 -24.46
N SER A 165 2.87 -5.76 -25.14
CA SER A 165 4.24 -6.17 -24.80
C SER A 165 5.25 -5.17 -25.37
N ILE A 166 6.42 -5.02 -24.74
CA ILE A 166 7.46 -4.11 -25.25
C ILE A 166 7.94 -4.53 -26.65
N LEU A 167 7.99 -5.84 -26.91
CA LEU A 167 8.37 -6.40 -28.21
C LEU A 167 7.42 -5.93 -29.32
N GLU A 168 6.10 -5.96 -29.06
CA GLU A 168 5.11 -5.45 -30.02
C GLU A 168 5.25 -3.94 -30.28
N LEU A 169 5.74 -3.17 -29.30
CA LEU A 169 6.00 -1.73 -29.50
C LEU A 169 7.23 -1.48 -30.37
N GLU A 170 8.28 -2.27 -30.18
CA GLU A 170 9.54 -2.18 -30.92
C GLU A 170 9.39 -2.68 -32.36
N ASP A 171 8.50 -3.64 -32.61
CA ASP A 171 8.18 -4.16 -33.94
C ASP A 171 7.24 -3.25 -34.76
N TYR A 172 6.63 -2.25 -34.12
CA TYR A 172 5.74 -1.32 -34.81
C TYR A 172 6.55 -0.39 -35.73
N LYS A 173 6.49 -0.63 -37.05
CA LYS A 173 7.23 0.13 -38.06
C LYS A 173 7.00 1.64 -37.89
N GLY A 174 8.09 2.36 -37.57
CA GLY A 174 8.10 3.81 -37.42
C GLY A 174 8.08 4.30 -35.97
N CYS A 175 8.01 3.41 -34.99
CA CYS A 175 8.06 3.79 -33.59
C CYS A 175 9.46 4.28 -33.19
N LYS A 176 9.57 5.54 -32.77
CA LYS A 176 10.80 6.07 -32.16
C LYS A 176 10.63 6.16 -30.66
N SER A 177 11.69 5.82 -29.91
CA SER A 177 11.71 5.87 -28.43
C SER A 177 11.75 7.29 -27.83
N ASN A 178 11.44 8.31 -28.63
CA ASN A 178 11.43 9.73 -28.26
C ASN A 178 10.10 10.39 -28.64
N GLY A 179 9.00 9.62 -28.66
CA GLY A 179 7.70 10.16 -29.04
C GLY A 179 7.04 11.02 -27.98
N GLN A 180 5.77 11.36 -28.17
CA GLN A 180 5.04 12.26 -27.27
C GLN A 180 4.35 11.54 -26.11
N TYR A 181 4.02 10.25 -26.24
CA TYR A 181 3.19 9.55 -25.28
C TYR A 181 4.04 8.68 -24.32
N PRO A 182 3.93 8.88 -23.00
CA PRO A 182 4.64 8.06 -22.03
C PRO A 182 4.07 6.65 -22.00
N TYR A 183 4.94 5.63 -22.08
CA TYR A 183 4.56 4.24 -21.89
C TYR A 183 4.88 3.80 -20.47
N VAL A 184 3.83 3.57 -19.69
CA VAL A 184 3.92 3.18 -18.28
C VAL A 184 3.97 1.66 -18.19
N THR A 185 4.96 1.14 -17.50
CA THR A 185 5.09 -0.32 -17.31
C THR A 185 4.72 -0.71 -15.89
N ALA A 186 3.95 -1.79 -15.74
CA ALA A 186 3.76 -2.44 -14.45
C ALA A 186 4.97 -3.36 -14.17
N ARG A 187 6.09 -2.82 -13.68
CA ARG A 187 7.25 -3.61 -13.25
C ARG A 187 7.32 -3.61 -11.73
N THR A 188 7.71 -4.74 -11.15
CA THR A 188 7.80 -4.96 -9.69
C THR A 188 8.69 -3.94 -8.96
N VAL A 189 9.60 -3.27 -9.67
CA VAL A 189 10.58 -2.31 -9.13
C VAL A 189 10.26 -0.85 -9.45
N ASP A 190 9.50 -0.58 -10.51
CA ASP A 190 9.16 0.78 -10.94
C ASP A 190 7.90 0.77 -11.79
N ASN A 191 6.88 1.50 -11.35
CA ASN A 191 5.64 1.74 -12.09
C ASN A 191 5.68 3.08 -12.85
N GLY A 192 6.88 3.59 -13.12
CA GLY A 192 7.11 4.81 -13.88
C GLY A 192 7.01 4.63 -15.38
N THR A 193 7.22 5.74 -16.08
CA THR A 193 7.33 5.80 -17.53
C THR A 193 8.63 5.12 -17.99
N TYR A 194 8.51 4.07 -18.81
CA TYR A 194 9.67 3.36 -19.34
C TYR A 194 10.34 4.11 -20.50
N LYS A 195 9.54 4.49 -21.51
CA LYS A 195 9.97 5.22 -22.72
C LYS A 195 8.80 6.03 -23.26
N PHE A 196 9.08 6.96 -24.17
CA PHE A 196 8.04 7.66 -24.91
C PHE A 196 7.94 7.13 -26.33
N TYR A 197 6.73 6.98 -26.83
CA TYR A 197 6.46 6.47 -28.17
C TYR A 197 5.50 7.39 -28.93
N ASP A 198 5.55 7.32 -30.26
CA ASP A 198 4.76 8.17 -31.15
C ASP A 198 3.30 7.75 -31.26
N PHE A 199 2.92 6.63 -30.63
CA PHE A 199 1.57 6.13 -30.61
C PHE A 199 1.04 5.97 -29.18
N TYR A 200 -0.21 6.37 -29.02
CA TYR A 200 -0.92 6.26 -27.75
C TYR A 200 -1.56 4.88 -27.67
N THR A 201 -1.00 4.01 -26.82
CA THR A 201 -1.51 2.64 -26.62
C THR A 201 -2.75 2.57 -25.74
N GLU A 202 -2.92 3.56 -24.88
CA GLU A 202 -3.98 3.55 -23.89
C GLU A 202 -5.14 4.39 -24.40
N LYS A 203 -6.27 3.85 -24.84
CA LYS A 203 -7.44 4.72 -25.13
C LYS A 203 -7.97 5.35 -23.82
N MET A 204 -7.49 6.54 -23.43
CA MET A 204 -7.94 7.38 -22.29
C MET A 204 -8.59 6.61 -21.13
N LYS A 205 -7.82 5.80 -20.40
CA LYS A 205 -8.29 5.03 -19.24
C LYS A 205 -7.13 4.85 -18.25
N VAL A 206 -7.04 5.73 -17.26
CA VAL A 206 -6.01 5.75 -16.19
C VAL A 206 -6.72 5.37 -14.88
N MET A 207 -6.27 4.52 -13.95
CA MET A 207 -4.95 3.97 -13.59
C MET A 207 -5.13 2.54 -13.00
N PHE A 208 -4.01 1.85 -12.71
CA PHE A 208 -3.92 0.58 -11.95
C PHE A 208 -4.40 0.71 -10.49
#